data_AF-A0A9P0YGQ7-F1
#
_entry.id   AF-A0A9P0YGQ7-F1
#
_cell.length_a   1.000
_cell.length_b   1.000
_cell.length_c   1.000
_cell.angle_alpha   90.00
_cell.angle_beta   90.00
_cell.angle_gamma   90.00
#
_symmetry.space_group_name_H-M   'P 1'
#
loop_
_entity.id
_entity.type
_entity.pdbx_description
1 polymer ?
#
loop_
_entity_poly.entity_id
_entity_poly.type
_entity_poly.pdbx_seq_one_letter_code
_entity_poly.pdbx_strand_id
1 'polypeptide(L)'
;MKAVKNEPQSLLSTDNQKGDLLLQASNKDHIYPFSAFQAQVVPGPVWHKRLGHCGDRVLCTLRRNNFISCSSSFLHNCVSCKLGKSHRLPFKDVTHDSTFLLQIIHSDVWQSPILSNL
;
A
#
# COMPACT_ATOMS: atom_id res chain seq x y z
N MET A 1 7.49 -13.78 14.80
CA MET A 1 8.74 -14.45 15.24
C MET A 1 9.31 -15.20 14.04
N LYS A 2 10.54 -14.91 13.62
CA LYS A 2 11.20 -15.54 12.45
C LYS A 2 11.88 -16.83 12.89
N ALA A 3 11.69 -17.93 12.16
CA ALA A 3 12.43 -19.16 12.40
C ALA A 3 13.76 -19.11 11.62
N VAL A 4 14.86 -18.96 12.35
CA VAL A 4 16.21 -19.13 11.81
C VAL A 4 16.63 -20.55 12.15
N LYS A 5 16.90 -21.38 11.13
CA LYS A 5 17.47 -22.72 11.33
C LYS A 5 18.98 -22.61 11.11
N ASN A 6 19.75 -22.83 12.16
CA ASN A 6 21.20 -22.90 12.08
C ASN A 6 21.59 -24.37 11.84
N GLU A 7 21.97 -24.72 10.62
CA GLU A 7 22.73 -25.94 10.35
C GLU A 7 24.21 -25.58 10.18
N PRO A 8 25.16 -26.46 10.57
CA PRO A 8 26.57 -26.12 10.73
C PRO A 8 27.29 -25.66 9.44
N GLN A 9 26.62 -25.71 8.28
CA GLN A 9 27.22 -25.41 6.98
C GLN A 9 26.41 -24.42 6.12
N SER A 10 25.21 -24.01 6.53
CA SER A 10 24.41 -23.04 5.76
C SER A 10 23.43 -22.26 6.63
N LEU A 11 23.28 -20.96 6.34
CA LEU A 11 22.23 -20.12 6.90
C LEU A 11 21.09 -20.03 5.89
N LEU A 12 19.93 -20.55 6.27
CA LEU A 12 18.70 -20.51 5.47
C LEU A 12 17.66 -19.66 6.18
N SER A 13 17.19 -18.61 5.50
CA SER A 13 16.02 -17.84 5.93
C SER A 13 14.91 -18.02 4.90
N THR A 14 13.73 -18.41 5.36
CA THR A 14 12.55 -18.63 4.54
C THR A 14 11.42 -17.67 4.93
N ASP A 15 10.55 -17.35 3.98
CA ASP A 15 9.30 -16.67 4.28
C ASP A 15 8.38 -17.61 5.07
N ASN A 16 7.77 -17.09 6.14
CA ASN A 16 6.88 -17.87 7.00
C ASN A 16 5.51 -18.14 6.35
N GLN A 17 5.15 -17.41 5.29
CA GLN A 17 3.83 -17.56 4.64
C GLN A 17 3.82 -18.51 3.44
N LYS A 18 4.94 -18.62 2.71
CA LYS A 18 5.05 -19.46 1.50
C LYS A 18 6.16 -20.51 1.53
N GLY A 19 7.10 -20.43 2.47
CA GLY A 19 8.28 -21.30 2.49
C GLY A 19 9.33 -20.95 1.43
N ASP A 20 9.15 -19.86 0.68
CA ASP A 20 10.10 -19.41 -0.32
C ASP A 20 11.44 -19.04 0.36
N LEU A 21 12.56 -19.49 -0.21
CA LEU A 21 13.90 -19.16 0.26
C LEU A 21 14.16 -17.67 0.05
N LEU A 22 14.33 -16.94 1.14
CA LEU A 22 14.64 -15.52 1.14
C LEU A 22 16.14 -15.27 1.11
N LEU A 23 16.90 -16.08 1.87
CA LEU A 23 18.35 -15.95 2.00
C LEU A 23 18.95 -17.34 2.13
N GLN A 24 19.98 -17.62 1.31
CA GLN A 24 20.84 -18.79 1.44
C GLN A 24 22.28 -18.29 1.38
N ALA A 25 23.00 -18.44 2.49
CA ALA A 25 24.43 -18.12 2.55
C ALA A 25 25.24 -19.41 2.75
N SER A 26 26.13 -19.69 1.80
CA SER A 26 27.11 -20.77 1.93
C SER A 26 28.32 -20.27 2.71
N ASN A 27 28.75 -21.02 3.71
CA ASN A 27 29.98 -20.73 4.43
C ASN A 27 31.18 -20.98 3.50
N LYS A 28 31.97 -19.94 3.23
CA LYS A 28 33.32 -20.09 2.68
C LYS A 28 34.27 -19.39 3.65
N ASP A 29 35.16 -20.16 4.25
CA ASP A 29 36.24 -19.68 5.14
C ASP A 29 35.75 -18.84 6.34
N HIS A 30 34.67 -19.25 7.00
CA HIS A 30 34.06 -18.57 8.16
C HIS A 30 33.52 -17.16 7.89
N ILE A 31 33.53 -16.74 6.63
CA ILE A 31 32.85 -15.55 6.16
C ILE A 31 31.57 -16.05 5.50
N TYR A 32 30.43 -15.48 5.90
CA TYR A 32 29.22 -15.59 5.11
C TYR A 32 29.29 -14.46 4.09
N PRO A 33 29.81 -14.66 2.86
CA PRO A 33 29.69 -13.63 1.85
C PRO A 33 28.19 -13.44 1.63
N PHE A 34 27.66 -12.36 2.19
CA PHE A 34 26.33 -11.89 1.88
C PHE A 34 26.42 -11.47 0.41
N SER A 35 26.09 -12.39 -0.49
CA SER A 35 25.89 -12.05 -1.89
C SER A 35 24.85 -10.95 -1.89
N ALA A 36 25.29 -9.73 -2.20
CA ALA A 36 24.44 -8.54 -2.24
C ALA A 36 23.14 -8.92 -2.93
N PHE A 37 22.02 -8.62 -2.26
CA PHE A 37 20.67 -8.96 -2.66
C PHE A 37 20.54 -8.74 -4.17
N GLN A 38 20.56 -9.82 -4.96
CA GLN A 38 20.35 -9.66 -6.40
C GLN A 38 18.99 -8.99 -6.52
N ALA A 39 18.93 -7.86 -7.24
CA ALA A 39 17.71 -7.10 -7.41
C ALA A 39 16.70 -7.99 -8.14
N GLN A 40 15.88 -8.71 -7.35
CA GLN A 40 14.85 -9.57 -7.91
C GLN A 40 13.91 -8.68 -8.70
N VAL A 41 13.65 -9.08 -9.95
CA VAL A 41 12.66 -8.40 -10.77
C VAL A 41 11.30 -8.69 -10.16
N VAL A 42 10.77 -7.71 -9.44
CA VAL A 42 9.53 -7.84 -8.68
C VAL A 42 8.37 -7.28 -9.51
N PRO A 43 7.21 -7.96 -9.58
CA PRO A 43 6.08 -7.47 -10.36
C PRO A 43 5.61 -6.08 -9.92
N GLY A 44 5.17 -5.28 -10.88
CA GLY A 44 4.72 -3.91 -10.66
C GLY A 44 3.64 -3.75 -9.59
N PRO A 45 2.64 -4.65 -9.49
CA PRO A 45 1.64 -4.63 -8.42
C PRO A 45 2.22 -4.77 -7.01
N VAL A 46 3.36 -5.44 -6.86
CA VAL A 46 4.03 -5.59 -5.57
C VAL A 46 4.73 -4.29 -5.19
N TRP A 47 5.45 -3.67 -6.13
CA TRP A 47 6.04 -2.34 -5.93
C TRP A 47 4.99 -1.27 -5.63
N HIS A 48 3.87 -1.30 -6.34
CA HIS A 48 2.72 -0.44 -6.09
C HIS A 48 2.25 -0.52 -4.63
N LYS A 49 2.10 -1.73 -4.06
CA LYS A 49 1.73 -1.92 -2.64
C LYS A 49 2.83 -1.46 -1.68
N ARG A 50 4.09 -1.82 -1.95
CA ARG A 50 5.24 -1.46 -1.08
C ARG A 50 5.47 0.04 -0.97
N LEU A 51 5.22 0.78 -2.05
CA LEU A 51 5.42 2.23 -2.13
C LEU A 51 4.14 3.03 -1.82
N GLY A 52 3.23 2.45 -1.03
CA GLY A 52 2.04 3.18 -0.56
C GLY A 52 1.03 3.48 -1.66
N HIS A 53 0.76 2.52 -2.54
CA HIS A 53 -0.25 2.66 -3.61
C HIS A 53 0.06 3.77 -4.62
N CYS A 54 1.35 4.04 -4.85
CA CYS A 54 1.79 5.05 -5.81
C CYS A 54 1.27 4.76 -7.23
N GLY A 55 1.02 5.84 -7.98
CA GLY A 55 0.50 5.76 -9.34
C GLY A 55 1.52 5.23 -10.35
N ASP A 56 1.01 4.79 -11.50
CA ASP A 56 1.81 4.23 -12.59
C ASP A 56 2.94 5.17 -13.06
N ARG A 57 2.68 6.48 -13.13
CA ARG A 57 3.69 7.48 -13.48
C ARG A 57 4.90 7.48 -12.55
N VAL A 58 4.66 7.35 -11.23
CA VAL A 58 5.73 7.33 -10.22
C VAL A 58 6.55 6.05 -10.38
N LEU A 59 5.88 4.90 -10.51
CA LEU A 59 6.54 3.61 -10.71
C LEU A 59 7.36 3.55 -12.00
N CYS A 60 6.83 4.08 -13.10
CA CYS A 60 7.55 4.18 -14.37
C CYS A 60 8.81 5.03 -14.25
N THR A 61 8.75 6.15 -13.53
CA THR A 61 9.92 7.01 -13.27
C THR A 61 10.95 6.29 -12.41
N LEU A 62 10.52 5.61 -11.34
CA LEU A 62 11.42 4.83 -10.49
C LEU A 62 12.10 3.70 -11.25
N ARG A 63 11.36 3.00 -12.12
CA ARG A 63 11.90 1.95 -12.99
C ARG A 63 12.93 2.53 -13.97
N ARG A 64 12.61 3.65 -14.63
CA ARG A 64 13.50 4.31 -15.59
C ARG A 64 14.81 4.75 -14.95
N ASN A 65 14.76 5.20 -13.71
CA ASN A 65 15.91 5.66 -12.95
C ASN A 65 16.64 4.50 -12.23
N ASN A 66 16.30 3.24 -12.51
CA ASN A 66 16.88 2.05 -11.89
C ASN A 66 16.75 1.98 -10.35
N PHE A 67 15.81 2.71 -9.76
CA PHE A 67 15.51 2.61 -8.32
C PHE A 67 14.71 1.35 -7.98
N ILE A 68 13.97 0.79 -8.95
CA ILE A 68 13.23 -0.46 -8.82
C ILE A 68 13.39 -1.32 -10.07
N SER A 69 13.38 -2.65 -9.89
CA SER A 69 13.36 -3.63 -10.99
C SER A 69 11.97 -4.26 -11.09
N CYS A 70 11.32 -4.14 -12.26
CA CYS A 70 9.96 -4.61 -12.50
C CYS A 70 9.75 -5.12 -13.94
N SER A 71 9.14 -6.30 -14.09
CA SER A 71 8.89 -6.99 -15.36
C SER A 71 7.55 -6.66 -16.03
N SER A 72 6.55 -6.20 -15.28
CA SER A 72 5.16 -6.11 -15.76
C SER A 72 4.64 -4.67 -15.84
N SER A 73 3.66 -4.44 -16.72
CA SER A 73 2.82 -3.25 -16.68
C SER A 73 2.02 -3.20 -15.37
N PHE A 74 1.75 -1.99 -14.88
CA PHE A 74 1.27 -1.76 -13.53
C PHE A 74 -0.27 -1.81 -13.49
N LEU A 75 -0.81 -2.67 -12.63
CA LEU A 75 -2.24 -3.04 -12.66
C LEU A 75 -3.18 -1.90 -12.26
N HIS A 76 -4.23 -1.72 -13.06
CA HIS A 76 -5.39 -0.85 -12.82
C HIS A 76 -6.40 -1.43 -11.80
N ASN A 77 -6.13 -2.60 -11.21
CA ASN A 77 -7.11 -3.37 -10.42
C ASN A 77 -6.79 -3.48 -8.92
N CYS A 78 -6.14 -2.48 -8.33
CA CYS A 78 -5.97 -2.43 -6.87
C CYS A 78 -7.27 -1.97 -6.18
N VAL A 79 -7.81 -2.80 -5.28
CA VAL A 79 -9.04 -2.51 -4.51
C VAL A 79 -8.86 -1.26 -3.64
N SER A 80 -7.77 -1.16 -2.87
CA SER A 80 -7.51 -0.02 -2.00
C SER A 80 -7.44 1.30 -2.78
N CYS A 81 -6.84 1.30 -3.98
CA CYS A 81 -6.81 2.49 -4.83
C CYS A 81 -8.17 2.84 -5.39
N LYS A 82 -8.98 1.86 -5.79
CA LYS A 82 -10.33 2.11 -6.31
C LYS A 82 -11.19 2.75 -5.22
N LEU A 83 -11.12 2.25 -4.00
CA LEU A 83 -11.86 2.82 -2.85
C LEU A 83 -11.31 4.19 -2.44
N GLY A 84 -9.99 4.38 -2.43
CA GLY A 84 -9.38 5.65 -2.02
C GLY A 84 -9.42 6.75 -3.08
N LYS A 85 -9.54 6.40 -4.37
CA LYS A 85 -9.58 7.36 -5.50
C LYS A 85 -10.94 7.46 -6.17
N SER A 86 -11.94 6.69 -5.74
CA SER A 86 -13.30 6.86 -6.23
C SER A 86 -13.78 8.24 -5.84
N HIS A 87 -14.09 9.07 -6.83
CA HIS A 87 -14.84 10.29 -6.57
C HIS A 87 -16.24 9.89 -6.11
N ARG A 88 -16.76 10.61 -5.10
CA ARG A 88 -18.15 10.45 -4.71
C ARG A 88 -19.04 10.73 -5.92
N LEU A 89 -20.00 9.86 -6.22
CA LEU A 89 -20.94 10.15 -7.31
C LEU A 89 -21.61 11.52 -7.04
N PRO A 90 -21.92 12.29 -8.11
CA PRO A 90 -22.68 13.52 -7.92
C PRO A 90 -23.94 13.21 -7.12
N PHE A 91 -24.28 14.11 -6.19
CA PHE A 91 -25.57 14.06 -5.55
C PHE A 91 -26.64 14.19 -6.63
N LYS A 92 -27.78 13.52 -6.45
CA LYS A 92 -28.95 13.84 -7.28
C LYS A 92 -29.30 15.30 -7.02
N ASP A 93 -29.66 16.02 -8.07
CA ASP A 93 -30.25 17.34 -7.92
C ASP A 93 -31.60 17.17 -7.22
N VAL A 94 -31.66 17.63 -5.97
CA VAL A 94 -32.91 17.71 -5.21
C VAL A 94 -33.17 19.18 -4.99
N THR A 95 -34.24 19.70 -5.58
CA THR A 95 -34.74 21.04 -5.29
C THR A 95 -35.68 20.97 -4.09
N HIS A 96 -35.39 21.78 -3.07
CA HIS A 96 -36.26 21.96 -1.90
C HIS A 96 -36.93 23.33 -2.01
N ASP A 97 -38.05 23.37 -2.71
CA ASP A 97 -38.77 24.62 -2.97
C ASP A 97 -39.81 24.89 -1.88
N SER A 98 -39.89 26.16 -1.47
CA SER A 98 -40.86 26.67 -0.49
C SER A 98 -41.92 27.49 -1.23
N THR A 99 -43.18 27.12 -1.05
CA THR A 99 -44.36 27.78 -1.63
C THR A 99 -45.05 28.75 -0.67
N PHE A 100 -44.76 28.68 0.64
CA PHE A 100 -45.27 29.60 1.65
C PHE A 100 -44.26 29.86 2.77
N LEU A 101 -44.53 30.85 3.63
CA LEU A 101 -43.63 31.26 4.71
C LEU A 101 -43.40 30.13 5.72
N LEU A 102 -42.14 29.91 6.12
CA LEU A 102 -41.71 28.90 7.10
C LEU A 102 -42.02 27.43 6.73
N GLN A 103 -42.28 27.13 5.46
CA GLN A 103 -42.53 25.74 5.01
C GLN A 103 -41.31 24.83 5.21
N ILE A 104 -40.09 25.37 5.15
CA ILE A 104 -38.85 24.61 5.32
C ILE A 104 -37.95 25.33 6.32
N ILE A 105 -37.65 24.66 7.43
CA ILE A 105 -36.70 25.11 8.46
C ILE A 105 -35.53 24.15 8.48
N HIS A 106 -34.32 24.66 8.21
CA HIS A 106 -33.09 23.90 8.32
C HIS A 106 -32.43 24.23 9.66
N SER A 107 -32.22 23.21 10.49
CA SER A 107 -31.44 23.33 11.72
C SER A 107 -30.32 22.30 11.70
N ASP A 108 -29.11 22.74 11.97
CA ASP A 108 -27.95 21.87 12.13
C ASP A 108 -27.40 22.04 13.55
N VAL A 109 -26.94 20.94 14.15
CA VAL A 109 -26.35 20.94 15.49
C VAL A 109 -24.87 20.64 15.33
N TRP A 110 -24.05 21.63 15.65
CA TRP A 110 -22.62 21.44 15.74
C TRP A 110 -22.25 21.18 17.19
N GLN A 111 -21.53 20.09 17.44
CA GLN A 111 -21.06 19.78 18.78
C GLN A 111 -19.95 20.77 19.17
N SER A 112 -20.15 21.46 20.28
CA SER A 112 -19.10 22.26 20.91
C SER A 112 -18.04 21.32 21.52
N PRO A 113 -16.73 21.56 21.27
CA PRO A 113 -15.67 20.83 21.96
C PRO A 113 -15.56 21.21 23.44
N ILE A 114 -16.24 22.28 23.86
CA ILE A 114 -16.25 22.78 25.24
C ILE A 114 -17.57 22.34 25.88
N LEU A 115 -17.45 21.69 27.04
CA LEU A 115 -18.58 21.31 27.88
C LEU A 115 -19.23 22.58 28.44
N SER A 116 -20.55 22.71 28.30
CA SER A 116 -21.28 23.79 28.95
C SER A 116 -21.18 23.65 30.47
N ASN A 117 -20.80 24.73 31.15
CA ASN A 117 -20.88 24.78 32.61
C ASN A 117 -22.35 24.90 33.00
N LEU A 118 -22.92 23.77 33.42
CA LEU A 118 -24.17 23.67 34.16
C LEU A 118 -23.85 23.57 35.65
#